data_AF-A0A971GBC0-F1
#
_entry.id   AF-A0A971GBC0-F1
#
_cell.length_a   1.000
_cell.length_b   1.000
_cell.length_c   1.000
_cell.angle_alpha   90.00
_cell.angle_beta   90.00
_cell.angle_gamma   90.00
#
_symmetry.space_group_name_H-M   'P 1'
#
loop_
_entity.id
_entity.type
_entity.pdbx_description
1 polymer ?
#
loop_
_entity_poly.entity_id
_entity_poly.type
_entity_poly.pdbx_seq_one_letter_code
_entity_poly.pdbx_strand_id
1 'polypeptide(L)' 'MARITEITKIEKTRNSIRSDADCTYCVFYVNDEKYFQLETYGSSGRKEIQKTSQNIQFDKEFAIKLIQILKKEFNI' A
#
# COMPACT_ATOMS: atom_id res chain seq x y z
N MET A 1 7.80 -7.27 1.62
CA MET A 1 6.51 -7.77 1.11
C MET A 1 5.59 -8.00 2.29
N ALA A 2 4.31 -7.56 2.26
CA ALA A 2 3.42 -7.71 3.42
C ALA A 2 1.90 -7.72 3.06
N ARG A 3 1.13 -8.61 3.70
CA ARG A 3 -0.33 -8.49 3.85
C ARG A 3 -0.63 -7.74 5.12
N ILE A 4 -1.43 -6.68 5.04
CA ILE A 4 -1.86 -5.90 6.20
C ILE A 4 -3.29 -6.29 6.52
N THR A 5 -3.50 -6.78 7.75
CA THR A 5 -4.81 -7.09 8.30
C THR A 5 -5.18 -6.12 9.43
N GLU A 6 -4.19 -5.48 10.05
CA GLU A 6 -4.36 -4.56 11.17
C GLU A 6 -3.38 -3.37 11.06
N ILE A 7 -3.78 -2.22 11.60
CA ILE A 7 -2.97 -1.00 11.60
C ILE A 7 -3.21 -0.20 12.87
N THR A 8 -2.13 0.32 13.45
CA THR A 8 -2.14 1.13 14.68
C THR A 8 -1.45 2.46 14.42
N LYS A 9 -2.06 3.56 14.87
CA LYS A 9 -1.46 4.89 14.80
C LYS A 9 -0.30 5.00 15.79
N ILE A 10 0.83 5.55 15.32
CA ILE A 10 1.96 5.93 16.17
C ILE A 10 2.34 7.39 15.90
N GLU A 11 2.73 8.10 16.95
CA GLU A 11 3.26 9.46 16.84
C GLU A 11 4.77 9.40 16.61
N LYS A 12 5.27 10.18 15.64
CA LYS A 12 6.70 10.27 15.33
C LYS A 12 7.15 11.72 15.36
N THR A 13 8.32 11.96 15.93
CA THR A 13 8.93 13.31 16.02
C THR A 13 9.60 13.76 14.72
N ARG A 14 9.91 12.84 13.80
CA ARG A 14 10.51 13.12 12.49
C ARG A 14 10.01 12.14 11.42
N ASN A 15 9.60 12.67 10.27
CA ASN A 15 9.30 11.93 9.05
C ASN A 15 9.89 12.67 7.84
N SER A 16 10.24 11.96 6.77
CA SER A 16 10.64 12.55 5.49
C SER A 16 9.78 12.00 4.36
N ILE A 17 9.45 12.88 3.42
CA ILE A 17 8.79 12.48 2.17
C ILE A 17 9.82 11.74 1.31
N ARG A 18 9.42 10.57 0.79
CA ARG A 18 10.25 9.79 -0.14
C ARG A 18 10.08 10.35 -1.55
N SER A 19 11.07 10.11 -2.41
CA SER A 19 10.95 10.39 -3.84
C SER A 19 9.79 9.62 -4.45
N ASP A 20 9.19 10.17 -5.50
CA ASP A 20 8.15 9.49 -6.27
C ASP A 20 8.66 8.13 -6.80
N ALA A 21 7.74 7.17 -6.86
CA ALA A 21 7.97 5.83 -7.35
C ALA A 21 6.81 5.43 -8.27
N ASP A 22 7.14 4.73 -9.35
CA ASP A 22 6.11 4.10 -10.18
C ASP A 22 5.36 3.07 -9.34
N CYS A 23 4.04 3.04 -9.50
CA CYS A 23 3.17 2.16 -8.74
C CYS A 23 2.09 1.57 -9.65
N THR A 24 1.94 0.25 -9.61
CA THR A 24 0.79 -0.43 -10.22
C THR A 24 -0.08 -1.02 -9.13
N TYR A 25 -1.32 -1.36 -9.49
CA TYR A 25 -2.20 -2.15 -8.63
C TYR A 25 -2.72 -3.36 -9.39
N CYS A 26 -3.04 -4.41 -8.66
CA CYS A 26 -3.78 -5.55 -9.18
C CYS A 26 -4.83 -6.01 -8.18
N VAL A 27 -5.76 -6.82 -8.68
CA VAL A 27 -6.83 -7.43 -7.91
C VAL A 27 -6.87 -8.91 -8.27
N PHE A 28 -6.95 -9.77 -7.26
CA PHE A 28 -6.98 -11.21 -7.45
C PHE A 28 -7.84 -11.88 -6.38
N TYR A 29 -8.15 -13.16 -6.58
CA TYR A 29 -8.97 -13.95 -5.67
C TYR A 29 -8.16 -15.12 -5.11
N VAL A 30 -8.34 -15.41 -3.82
CA VAL A 30 -7.83 -16.61 -3.15
C VAL A 30 -8.96 -17.17 -2.31
N ASN A 31 -9.38 -18.41 -2.56
CA ASN A 31 -10.49 -19.05 -1.85
C ASN A 31 -11.76 -18.17 -1.81
N ASP A 32 -12.16 -17.64 -2.98
CA ASP A 32 -13.29 -16.71 -3.16
C ASP A 32 -13.18 -15.35 -2.44
N GLU A 33 -12.08 -15.09 -1.74
CA GLU A 33 -11.80 -13.81 -1.12
C GLU A 33 -11.01 -12.89 -2.06
N LYS A 34 -11.47 -11.65 -2.20
CA LYS A 34 -10.89 -10.64 -3.10
C LYS A 34 -9.80 -9.84 -2.39
N TYR A 35 -8.64 -9.76 -3.04
CA TYR A 35 -7.48 -9.00 -2.57
C TYR A 35 -7.19 -7.82 -3.50
N PHE A 36 -6.72 -6.74 -2.89
CA PHE A 36 -6.11 -5.61 -3.59
C PHE A 36 -4.62 -5.58 -3.25
N GLN A 37 -3.78 -5.38 -4.24
CA GLN A 37 -2.32 -5.28 -4.08
C GLN A 37 -1.78 -4.06 -4.79
N LEU A 38 -0.90 -3.32 -4.11
CA LEU A 38 -0.07 -2.26 -4.66
C LEU A 38 1.36 -2.77 -4.83
N GLU A 39 1.98 -2.42 -5.94
CA GLU A 39 3.37 -2.73 -6.24
C GLU A 39 4.12 -1.45 -6.60
N THR A 40 5.12 -1.09 -5.81
CA THR A 40 5.99 0.05 -6.12
C THR A 40 7.30 -0.44 -6.71
N TYR A 41 7.75 0.24 -7.75
CA TYR A 41 9.04 -0.02 -8.40
C TYR A 41 10.09 0.97 -7.89
N GLY A 42 11.37 0.61 -8.00
CA GLY A 42 12.45 1.49 -7.54
C GLY A 42 12.42 2.85 -8.27
N SER A 43 13.08 3.86 -7.71
CA SER A 43 13.16 5.19 -8.32
C SER A 43 13.60 5.13 -9.79
N SER A 44 13.14 6.11 -10.57
CA SER A 44 13.17 6.24 -12.04
C SER A 44 14.54 6.16 -12.76
N GLY A 45 15.57 5.63 -12.11
CA GLY A 45 16.90 5.36 -12.68
C GLY A 45 17.25 3.89 -12.87
N ARG A 46 16.43 2.92 -12.42
CA ARG A 46 16.71 1.49 -12.63
C ARG A 46 15.95 0.98 -13.86
N LYS A 47 16.69 0.64 -14.93
CA LYS A 47 16.16 -0.04 -16.13
C LYS A 47 15.61 -1.45 -15.87
N GLU A 48 15.75 -1.99 -14.67
CA GLU A 48 15.14 -3.27 -14.28
C GLU A 48 13.70 -3.06 -13.77
N ILE A 49 12.80 -2.78 -14.72
CA ILE A 49 11.34 -2.61 -14.53
C ILE A 49 10.70 -3.87 -13.90
N GLN A 50 11.40 -5.00 -13.87
CA GLN A 50 10.86 -6.31 -13.50
C GLN A 50 10.83 -6.59 -11.99
N LYS A 51 11.51 -5.80 -11.13
CA LYS A 51 11.63 -6.11 -9.70
C LYS A 51 10.87 -5.14 -8.81
N THR A 52 9.81 -5.63 -8.19
CA THR A 52 9.03 -4.89 -7.19
C THR A 52 9.90 -4.57 -5.97
N SER A 53 9.89 -3.30 -5.55
CA SER A 53 10.61 -2.87 -4.34
C SER A 53 9.79 -3.12 -3.09
N GLN A 54 8.47 -2.95 -3.19
CA GLN A 54 7.52 -3.22 -2.13
C GLN A 54 6.22 -3.74 -2.74
N ASN A 55 5.59 -4.68 -2.06
CA ASN A 55 4.19 -5.01 -2.28
C ASN A 55 3.42 -4.85 -0.97
N ILE A 56 2.21 -4.34 -1.07
CA ILE A 56 1.27 -4.19 0.04
C ILE A 56 -0.06 -4.75 -0.43
N GLN A 57 -0.59 -5.72 0.30
CA GLN A 57 -1.87 -6.35 -0.03
C GLN A 57 -2.83 -6.30 1.15
N PHE A 58 -4.12 -6.24 0.85
CA PHE A 58 -5.18 -6.27 1.86
C PHE A 58 -6.51 -6.74 1.26
N ASP A 59 -7.38 -7.23 2.14
CA ASP A 59 -8.73 -7.65 1.82
C ASP A 59 -9.74 -6.50 1.90
N LYS A 60 -11.02 -6.83 1.68
CA LYS A 60 -12.12 -5.87 1.73
C LYS A 60 -12.30 -5.25 3.11
N GLU A 61 -12.15 -6.02 4.18
CA GLU A 61 -12.37 -5.55 5.55
C GLU A 61 -11.32 -4.49 5.91
N PHE A 62 -10.05 -4.78 5.66
CA PHE A 62 -8.98 -3.83 5.90
C PHE A 62 -9.08 -2.61 4.97
N ALA A 63 -9.49 -2.78 3.70
CA ALA A 63 -9.70 -1.65 2.79
C ALA A 63 -10.72 -0.64 3.34
N ILE A 64 -11.82 -1.11 3.92
CA ILE A 64 -12.83 -0.24 4.56
C ILE A 64 -12.20 0.53 5.73
N LYS A 65 -11.46 -0.17 6.59
CA LYS A 65 -10.76 0.41 7.75
C LYS A 65 -9.76 1.49 7.31
N LEU A 66 -8.98 1.21 6.27
CA LEU A 66 -8.02 2.14 5.69
C LEU A 66 -8.70 3.39 5.11
N ILE A 67 -9.79 3.23 4.36
CA ILE A 67 -10.56 4.37 3.81
C ILE A 67 -11.09 5.26 4.94
N GLN A 68 -11.61 4.67 6.02
CA GLN A 68 -12.09 5.44 7.19
C GLN A 68 -10.96 6.23 7.86
N ILE A 69 -9.78 5.63 8.02
CA ILE A 69 -8.60 6.31 8.56
C ILE A 69 -8.19 7.46 7.66
N LEU A 70 -8.08 7.23 6.35
CA LEU A 70 -7.69 8.28 5.38
C LEU A 70 -8.68 9.45 5.40
N LYS A 71 -9.98 9.15 5.36
CA LYS A 71 -11.05 10.17 5.47
C LYS A 71 -10.93 11.01 6.74
N LYS A 72 -10.75 10.34 7.88
CA LYS A 72 -10.57 11.01 9.16
C LYS A 72 -9.32 11.89 9.21
N GLU A 73 -8.17 11.39 8.77
CA GLU A 73 -6.89 12.12 8.90
C GLU A 73 -6.77 13.26 7.87
N PHE A 74 -7.43 13.16 6.72
CA PHE A 74 -7.47 14.22 5.71
C PHE A 74 -8.70 15.14 5.79
N ASN A 75 -9.65 14.86 6.70
CA ASN A 75 -10.93 15.56 6.82
C ASN A 75 -11.73 15.59 5.49
N ILE A 76 -11.85 14.43 4.83
CA ILE A 76 -12.58 14.23 3.56
C ILE A 76 -13.71 13.20 3.66
#